data_AF-A0A850QIQ2-F1
#
_entry.id   AF-A0A850QIQ2-F1
#
_cell.length_a   1.000
_cell.length_b   1.000
_cell.length_c   1.000
_cell.angle_alpha   90.00
_cell.angle_beta   90.00
_cell.angle_gamma   90.00
#
_symmetry.space_group_name_H-M   'P 1'
#
loop_
_entity.id
_entity.type
_entity.pdbx_description
1 polymer ?
#
loop_
_entity_poly.entity_id
_entity_poly.type
_entity_poly.pdbx_seq_one_letter_code
_entity_poly.pdbx_strand_id
1 'polypeptide(L)'
;MIYEIAVRPSANQKMTSDHLIWVETDMPTRSFEKWMRDRALLDGTGQAPIVRWSIVQTQRPAHFKLATQAKALKSRISELMSGLPEVTAVQDASKALSAFRLKAKTPELVSAYH
;
A
#
# COMPACT_ATOMS: atom_id res chain seq x y z
N MET A 1 9.38 3.80 -11.95
CA MET A 1 9.73 4.74 -10.85
C MET A 1 8.74 4.56 -9.70
N ILE A 2 9.18 4.67 -8.43
CA ILE A 2 8.28 4.47 -7.28
C ILE A 2 7.98 5.82 -6.63
N TYR A 3 6.69 6.09 -6.44
CA TYR A 3 6.18 7.22 -5.71
C TYR A 3 5.58 6.74 -4.40
N GLU A 4 5.87 7.45 -3.31
CA GLU A 4 5.16 7.31 -2.05
C GLU A 4 4.06 8.36 -1.99
N ILE A 5 2.82 7.92 -1.76
CA ILE A 5 1.67 8.78 -1.50
C ILE A 5 1.21 8.57 -0.08
N ALA A 6 0.88 9.67 0.59
CA ALA A 6 0.29 9.69 1.92
C ALA A 6 -1.21 9.97 1.77
N VAL A 7 -2.03 9.01 2.20
CA VAL A 7 -3.48 9.11 2.18
C VAL A 7 -3.97 9.72 3.49
N ARG A 8 -4.96 10.60 3.42
CA ARG A 8 -5.59 11.20 4.59
C ARG A 8 -6.30 10.09 5.40
N PRO A 9 -6.13 10.06 6.72
CA PRO A 9 -6.92 9.18 7.58
C PRO A 9 -8.37 9.68 7.68
N SER A 10 -9.30 8.78 8.00
CA SER A 10 -10.65 9.19 8.43
C SER A 10 -10.58 10.16 9.63
N ALA A 11 -11.56 11.06 9.78
CA ALA A 11 -11.52 12.17 10.74
C ALA A 11 -11.24 11.77 12.20
N ASN A 12 -11.54 10.52 12.58
CA ASN A 12 -11.32 9.97 13.92
C ASN A 12 -10.10 9.04 14.02
N GLN A 13 -9.33 8.86 12.95
CA GLN A 13 -8.15 7.99 12.92
C GLN A 13 -6.85 8.80 12.90
N LYS A 14 -5.84 8.30 13.62
CA LYS A 14 -4.48 8.83 13.55
C LYS A 14 -3.81 8.29 12.28
N MET A 15 -3.00 9.12 11.65
CA MET A 15 -2.18 8.71 10.51
C MET A 15 -1.11 7.71 10.97
N THR A 16 -1.09 6.54 10.35
CA THR A 16 -0.13 5.45 10.58
C THR A 16 0.61 5.10 9.29
N SER A 17 1.60 4.22 9.38
CA SER A 17 2.34 3.70 8.22
C SER A 17 1.43 3.05 7.16
N ASP A 18 0.26 2.54 7.52
CA ASP A 18 -0.71 1.96 6.58
C ASP A 18 -1.30 2.96 5.59
N HIS A 19 -1.19 4.25 5.91
CA HIS A 19 -1.63 5.36 5.07
C HIS A 19 -0.58 5.74 4.02
N LEU A 20 0.61 5.13 4.07
CA LEU A 20 1.66 5.30 3.08
C LEU A 20 1.53 4.20 2.02
N ILE A 21 1.29 4.61 0.78
CA ILE A 21 1.18 3.71 -0.36
C ILE A 21 2.31 3.96 -1.34
N TRP A 22 3.02 2.89 -1.73
CA TRP A 22 4.01 2.95 -2.78
C TRP A 22 3.42 2.54 -4.13
N VAL A 23 3.53 3.43 -5.10
CA VAL A 23 2.98 3.27 -6.44
C VAL A 23 4.11 3.27 -7.45
N GLU A 24 4.26 2.18 -8.17
CA GLU A 24 5.17 2.08 -9.30
C GLU A 24 4.47 2.56 -10.58
N THR A 25 5.13 3.47 -11.29
CA THR A 25 4.69 3.94 -12.60
C THR A 25 5.88 4.35 -13.46
N ASP A 26 5.70 4.24 -14.77
CA ASP A 26 6.65 4.72 -15.77
C ASP A 26 6.42 6.20 -16.11
N MET A 27 5.42 6.84 -15.50
CA MET A 27 5.10 8.24 -15.75
C MET A 27 6.12 9.18 -15.10
N PRO A 28 6.52 10.27 -15.80
CA PRO A 28 7.28 11.36 -15.22
C PRO A 28 6.52 12.06 -14.09
N THR A 29 7.25 12.76 -13.23
CA THR A 29 6.75 13.46 -12.03
C THR A 29 5.56 14.37 -12.30
N ARG A 30 5.66 15.25 -13.31
CA ARG A 30 4.56 16.16 -13.68
C ARG A 30 3.32 15.42 -14.19
N SER A 31 3.52 14.34 -14.95
CA SER A 31 2.42 13.52 -15.47
C SER A 31 1.72 12.75 -14.36
N PHE A 32 2.47 12.26 -13.37
CA PHE A 32 1.91 11.61 -12.19
C PHE A 32 1.10 12.59 -11.32
N GLU A 33 1.65 13.79 -11.08
CA GLU A 33 0.90 14.83 -10.36
C GLU A 33 -0.40 15.21 -11.08
N LYS A 34 -0.31 15.45 -12.40
CA LYS A 34 -1.50 15.74 -13.21
C LYS A 34 -2.52 14.60 -13.14
N TRP A 35 -2.08 13.35 -13.25
CA TRP A 35 -2.95 12.17 -13.15
C TRP A 35 -3.70 12.12 -11.80
N MET A 36 -3.04 12.49 -10.69
CA MET A 36 -3.70 12.56 -9.38
C MET A 36 -4.74 13.69 -9.33
N ARG A 37 -4.42 14.86 -9.89
CA ARG A 37 -5.35 16.01 -9.97
C ARG A 37 -6.56 15.71 -10.85
N ASP A 38 -6.34 15.14 -12.03
CA ASP A 38 -7.40 14.76 -12.98
C ASP A 38 -8.38 13.73 -12.39
N ARG A 39 -7.94 12.98 -11.38
CA ARG A 39 -8.76 11.98 -10.66
C ARG A 39 -9.32 12.49 -9.33
N ALA A 40 -9.19 13.79 -9.05
CA ALA A 40 -9.59 14.42 -7.78
C ALA A 40 -8.94 13.78 -6.54
N LEU A 41 -7.77 13.14 -6.70
CA LEU A 41 -7.02 12.54 -5.59
C LEU A 41 -6.12 13.55 -4.89
N LEU A 42 -5.72 14.62 -5.59
CA LEU A 42 -4.86 15.68 -5.09
C LEU A 42 -5.48 17.04 -5.45
N ASP A 43 -5.66 17.90 -4.45
CA ASP A 43 -6.16 19.26 -4.59
C ASP A 43 -5.39 20.24 -3.71
N GLY A 44 -5.56 21.55 -3.96
CA GLY A 44 -4.95 22.60 -3.15
C GLY A 44 -5.80 23.03 -1.94
N THR A 45 -6.96 22.39 -1.73
CA THR A 45 -7.95 22.84 -0.73
C THR A 45 -7.69 22.23 0.64
N GLY A 46 -6.78 21.27 0.73
CA GLY A 46 -6.53 20.53 1.97
C GLY A 46 -7.68 19.60 2.32
N GLN A 47 -8.58 19.28 1.39
CA GLN A 47 -9.63 18.24 1.53
C GLN A 47 -9.39 17.00 0.66
N ALA A 48 -8.36 17.02 -0.20
CA ALA A 48 -8.02 15.88 -1.04
C ALA A 48 -7.71 14.57 -0.26
N PRO A 49 -7.98 13.41 -0.89
CA PRO A 49 -7.59 12.10 -0.39
C PRO A 49 -6.08 11.95 -0.17
N ILE A 50 -5.25 12.47 -1.07
CA ILE A 50 -3.79 12.45 -0.95
C ILE A 50 -3.33 13.78 -0.35
N VAL A 51 -2.66 13.72 0.79
CA VAL A 51 -2.16 14.90 1.52
C VAL A 51 -0.72 15.25 1.15
N ARG A 52 0.08 14.26 0.77
CA ARG A 52 1.48 14.42 0.38
C ARG A 52 1.87 13.32 -0.58
N TRP A 53 2.81 13.61 -1.47
CA TRP A 53 3.45 12.61 -2.30
C TRP A 53 4.93 12.94 -2.53
N SER A 54 5.75 11.94 -2.79
CA SER A 54 7.18 12.11 -3.10
C SER A 54 7.72 10.95 -3.92
N ILE A 55 8.85 11.16 -4.59
CA ILE A 55 9.59 10.09 -5.26
C ILE A 55 10.46 9.41 -4.23
N VAL A 56 10.43 8.08 -4.18
CA VAL A 56 11.25 7.31 -3.25
C VAL A 56 12.21 6.40 -4.01
N GLN A 57 13.46 6.40 -3.58
CA GLN A 57 14.45 5.43 -4.01
C GLN A 57 14.49 4.31 -2.96
N THR A 58 13.81 3.21 -3.25
CA THR A 58 13.69 2.07 -2.36
C THR A 58 13.93 0.77 -3.13
N GLN A 59 14.52 -0.21 -2.45
CA GLN A 59 14.63 -1.58 -2.98
C GLN A 59 13.38 -2.41 -2.67
N ARG A 60 12.48 -1.89 -1.82
CA ARG A 60 11.25 -2.59 -1.48
C ARG A 60 10.26 -2.54 -2.65
N PRO A 61 9.47 -3.60 -2.87
CA PRO A 61 8.48 -3.62 -3.93
C PRO A 61 7.40 -2.56 -3.67
N ALA A 62 6.91 -1.93 -4.74
CA ALA A 62 5.74 -1.06 -4.66
C ALA A 62 4.49 -1.87 -4.29
N HIS A 63 3.55 -1.24 -3.58
CA HIS A 63 2.27 -1.84 -3.24
C HIS A 63 1.38 -2.00 -4.47
N PHE A 64 1.45 -1.06 -5.41
CA PHE A 64 0.65 -1.07 -6.63
C PHE A 64 1.47 -0.71 -7.87
N LYS A 65 1.16 -1.35 -9.00
CA LYS A 65 1.63 -0.94 -10.33
C LYS A 65 0.54 -0.16 -11.05
N LEU A 66 0.77 1.13 -11.31
CA LEU A 66 -0.27 2.02 -11.83
C LEU A 66 -0.80 1.59 -13.20
N ALA A 67 0.07 1.04 -14.06
CA ALA A 67 -0.28 0.62 -15.41
C ALA A 67 -1.38 -0.47 -15.43
N THR A 68 -1.41 -1.36 -14.43
CA THR A 68 -2.32 -2.50 -14.38
C THR A 68 -3.34 -2.42 -13.25
N GLN A 69 -3.01 -1.73 -12.16
CA GLN A 69 -3.78 -1.74 -10.90
C GLN A 69 -4.37 -0.39 -10.52
N ALA A 70 -4.58 0.52 -11.49
CA ALA A 70 -5.14 1.84 -11.24
C ALA A 70 -6.52 1.83 -10.54
N LYS A 71 -7.35 0.80 -10.77
CA LYS A 71 -8.66 0.65 -10.12
C LYS A 71 -8.50 0.18 -8.67
N ALA A 72 -7.63 -0.79 -8.41
CA ALA A 72 -7.33 -1.29 -7.08
C ALA A 72 -6.73 -0.19 -6.18
N LEU A 73 -5.83 0.63 -6.74
CA LEU A 73 -5.28 1.79 -6.03
C LEU A 73 -6.38 2.77 -5.57
N LYS A 74 -7.36 3.06 -6.43
CA LYS A 74 -8.47 3.95 -6.07
C LYS A 74 -9.33 3.37 -4.94
N SER A 75 -9.69 2.09 -5.02
CA SER A 75 -10.46 1.43 -3.96
C SER A 75 -9.69 1.47 -2.64
N ARG A 76 -8.40 1.14 -2.65
CA ARG A 76 -7.55 1.22 -1.45
C ARG A 76 -7.50 2.63 -0.84
N ILE A 77 -7.42 3.68 -1.65
CA ILE A 77 -7.47 5.07 -1.15
C ILE A 77 -8.82 5.36 -0.49
N SER A 78 -9.93 4.92 -1.09
CA SER A 78 -11.28 5.08 -0.50
C SER A 78 -11.46 4.31 0.81
N GLU A 79 -10.88 3.13 0.93
CA GLU A 79 -10.89 2.33 2.18
C GLU A 79 -10.20 3.10 3.32
N LEU A 80 -9.00 3.62 3.06
CA LEU A 80 -8.22 4.35 4.06
C LEU A 80 -8.91 5.67 4.47
N MET A 81 -9.59 6.32 3.53
CA MET A 81 -10.37 7.53 3.79
C MET A 81 -11.63 7.27 4.62
N SER A 82 -12.34 6.17 4.36
CA SER A 82 -13.59 5.84 5.05
C SER A 82 -13.37 5.15 6.38
N GLY A 83 -12.19 4.56 6.61
CA GLY A 83 -11.90 3.76 7.80
C GLY A 83 -12.66 2.42 7.84
N LEU A 84 -13.40 2.10 6.77
CA LEU A 84 -14.07 0.84 6.58
C LEU A 84 -13.27 0.05 5.54
N PRO A 85 -12.74 -1.13 5.88
CA PRO A 85 -12.18 -2.00 4.86
C PRO A 85 -13.32 -2.39 3.91
N GLU A 86 -13.26 -1.92 2.67
CA GLU A 86 -13.95 -2.58 1.56
C GLU A 86 -13.33 -3.98 1.54
N VAL A 87 -14.06 -4.99 2.02
CA VAL A 87 -13.59 -6.37 2.01
C VAL A 87 -13.58 -6.84 0.56
N THR A 88 -12.62 -6.36 -0.22
CA THR A 88 -12.19 -7.04 -1.42
C THR A 88 -11.23 -8.12 -0.97
N ALA A 89 -11.76 -9.34 -0.90
CA ALA A 89 -10.99 -10.54 -0.62
C ALA A 89 -9.76 -10.61 -1.55
N VAL A 90 -8.60 -10.19 -1.06
CA VAL A 90 -7.33 -10.39 -1.74
C VAL A 90 -7.04 -11.89 -1.66
N GLN A 91 -7.32 -12.62 -2.75
CA GLN A 91 -7.06 -14.06 -2.86
C GLN A 91 -5.56 -14.44 -2.81
N ASP A 92 -4.63 -13.50 -2.64
CA ASP A 92 -3.19 -13.78 -2.77
C ASP A 92 -2.32 -13.43 -1.56
N ALA A 93 -2.89 -13.10 -0.39
CA ALA A 93 -2.11 -12.98 0.85
C ALA A 93 -1.57 -14.34 1.35
N SER A 94 -2.09 -15.46 0.82
CA SER A 94 -1.67 -16.82 1.21
C SER A 94 -0.26 -17.19 0.70
N LYS A 95 0.23 -16.57 -0.37
CA LYS A 95 1.59 -16.83 -0.90
C LYS A 95 2.70 -16.11 -0.14
N ALA A 96 2.44 -14.95 0.45
CA ALA A 96 3.44 -14.22 1.22
C ALA A 96 3.68 -14.87 2.61
N LEU A 97 2.66 -15.47 3.22
CA LEU A 97 2.78 -16.11 4.53
C LEU A 97 3.47 -17.49 4.45
N SER A 98 3.36 -18.19 3.32
CA SER A 98 4.01 -19.50 3.11
C SER A 98 5.52 -19.39 2.89
N ALA A 99 6.05 -18.24 2.49
CA ALA A 99 7.49 -17.99 2.39
C ALA A 99 8.17 -17.77 3.76
N PHE A 100 7.44 -17.25 4.76
CA PHE A 100 7.99 -17.06 6.12
C PHE A 100 7.93 -18.33 6.99
N ARG A 101 7.05 -19.28 6.67
CA ARG A 101 6.85 -20.50 7.46
C ARG A 101 7.89 -21.60 7.20
N LEU A 102 8.74 -21.44 6.18
CA LEU A 102 9.76 -22.43 5.79
C LEU A 102 11.11 -22.26 6.49
N LYS A 103 11.27 -21.31 7.43
CA LYS A 103 12.53 -21.13 8.17
C LYS A 103 12.47 -21.35 9.68
N ALA A 104 11.35 -21.82 10.22
CA ALA A 104 11.23 -22.08 11.65
C ALA A 104 10.50 -23.39 11.96
N LYS A 105 11.25 -24.51 11.97
CA LYS A 105 11.21 -25.45 13.11
C LYS A 105 12.36 -26.47 13.04
N THR A 106 13.32 -26.28 13.92
CA THR A 106 14.17 -27.30 14.54
C THR A 106 13.29 -28.45 15.05
N PRO A 107 13.62 -29.73 14.80
CA PRO A 107 13.11 -30.82 15.63
C PRO A 107 14.07 -31.10 16.79
N GLU A 108 13.44 -31.34 17.93
CA GLU A 108 13.97 -31.34 19.29
C GLU A 108 14.73 -32.63 19.66
N LEU A 109 15.58 -32.48 20.67
CA LEU A 109 16.12 -33.47 21.58
C LEU A 109 15.26 -34.74 21.73
N VAL A 110 15.81 -35.89 21.33
CA VAL A 110 15.32 -37.21 21.75
C VAL A 110 15.84 -37.46 23.17
N SER A 111 14.94 -37.31 24.14
CA SER A 111 15.10 -37.84 25.50
C SER A 111 14.97 -39.36 25.44
N ALA A 112 16.06 -40.07 25.65
CA ALA A 112 16.07 -41.52 25.84
C ALA A 112 15.94 -41.81 27.34
N TYR A 113 14.80 -42.36 27.76
CA TYR A 113 14.63 -42.94 29.09
C TYR A 113 13.93 -44.30 28.99
N HIS A 114 14.66 -45.30 29.49
CA HIS A 114 14.30 -46.65 29.95
C HIS A 114 13.69 -47.68 29.00
#